data_AF-A0A1V3JLV8-F1
#
_entry.id   AF-A0A1V3JLV8-F1
#
_cell.length_a   1.000
_cell.length_b   1.000
_cell.length_c   1.000
_cell.angle_alpha   90.00
_cell.angle_beta   90.00
_cell.angle_gamma   90.00
#
_symmetry.space_group_name_H-M   'P 1'
#
loop_
_entity.id
_entity.type
_entity.pdbx_description
1 polymer ?
#
loop_
_entity_poly.entity_id
_entity_poly.type
_entity_poly.pdbx_seq_one_letter_code
_entity_poly.pdbx_strand_id
1 'polypeptide(L)'
;MSGQVQRVAGDRFAVLETALYLAKDLTQWTEEESAQAILKNFLNWKEEFGENSREESALIRAVTDWLLINEAAFIEYPAGPNAKTPLKIAGVRVLADKAAKEEEHYFIYPKIFDEVIDGFPKKMALGILFTAGLLKKPNKPEQGYNEFIFKIPKKMIGKTARAYKIMPFSDEPETEEEAE
;
A
#
# COMPACT_ATOMS: atom_id res chain seq x y z
N MET A 1 9.99 10.79 -4.95
CA MET A 1 9.14 11.22 -6.09
C MET A 1 9.46 10.32 -7.27
N SER A 2 8.44 9.78 -7.93
CA SER A 2 8.58 9.11 -9.23
C SER A 2 9.32 10.04 -10.22
N GLY A 3 10.16 9.47 -11.09
CA GLY A 3 10.90 10.24 -12.11
C GLY A 3 10.00 10.96 -13.11
N GLN A 4 8.71 10.63 -13.16
CA GLN A 4 7.73 11.29 -14.02
C GLN A 4 7.16 12.56 -13.36
N VAL A 5 6.79 12.53 -12.07
CA VAL A 5 6.45 13.74 -11.29
C VAL A 5 7.60 14.75 -11.28
N GLN A 6 8.85 14.29 -11.11
CA GLN A 6 10.03 15.18 -11.06
C GLN A 6 10.21 15.96 -12.37
N ARG A 7 9.96 15.32 -13.52
CA ARG A 7 10.06 15.97 -14.85
C ARG A 7 8.94 16.95 -15.11
N VAL A 8 7.71 16.64 -14.69
CA VAL A 8 6.58 17.57 -14.87
C VAL A 8 6.70 18.76 -13.90
N ALA A 9 7.02 18.49 -12.64
CA ALA A 9 7.23 19.52 -11.62
C ALA A 9 8.42 20.43 -11.93
N GLY A 10 9.54 19.85 -12.38
CA GLY A 10 10.78 20.58 -12.67
C GLY A 10 10.75 21.30 -14.01
N ASP A 11 10.52 20.59 -15.12
CA ASP A 11 10.78 21.15 -16.44
C ASP A 11 9.60 21.98 -16.98
N ARG A 12 8.35 21.58 -16.71
CA ARG A 12 7.17 22.23 -17.31
C ARG A 12 6.74 23.48 -16.55
N PHE A 13 6.71 23.43 -15.23
CA PHE A 13 6.35 24.60 -14.43
C PHE A 13 7.43 25.69 -14.49
N ALA A 14 8.71 25.33 -14.60
CA ALA A 14 9.79 26.30 -14.82
C ALA A 14 9.69 27.02 -16.18
N VAL A 15 9.34 26.29 -17.25
CA VAL A 15 9.09 26.89 -18.56
C VAL A 15 7.87 27.81 -18.52
N LEU A 16 6.79 27.40 -17.85
CA LEU A 16 5.59 28.23 -17.68
C LEU A 16 5.87 29.51 -16.88
N GLU A 17 6.66 29.41 -15.80
CA GLU A 17 7.08 30.58 -15.01
C GLU A 17 7.91 31.55 -15.85
N THR A 18 8.87 31.03 -16.61
CA THR A 18 9.71 31.85 -17.49
C THR A 18 8.88 32.54 -18.57
N ALA A 19 7.91 31.83 -19.17
CA ALA A 19 7.00 32.42 -20.15
C ALA A 19 6.11 33.50 -19.53
N LEU A 20 5.65 33.32 -18.29
CA LEU A 20 4.81 34.28 -17.57
C LEU A 20 5.59 35.57 -17.26
N TYR A 21 6.86 35.46 -16.87
CA TYR A 21 7.74 36.61 -16.69
C TYR A 21 7.98 37.37 -18.00
N LEU A 22 8.19 36.65 -19.12
CA LEU A 22 8.36 37.28 -20.43
C LEU A 22 7.07 37.94 -20.95
N ALA A 23 5.90 37.49 -20.50
CA ALA A 23 4.60 38.04 -20.87
C ALA A 23 4.11 39.16 -19.95
N LYS A 24 4.97 39.69 -19.06
CA LYS A 24 4.64 40.73 -18.08
C LYS A 24 3.91 41.94 -18.68
N ASP A 25 4.32 42.41 -19.85
CA ASP A 25 3.70 43.56 -20.51
C ASP A 25 2.28 43.26 -21.03
N LEU A 26 1.92 41.99 -21.18
CA LEU A 26 0.57 41.55 -21.57
C LEU A 26 -0.30 41.28 -20.34
N THR A 27 0.24 40.59 -19.33
CA THR A 27 -0.50 40.21 -18.12
C THR A 27 -0.66 41.35 -17.13
N GLN A 28 0.25 42.33 -17.17
CA GLN A 28 0.39 43.40 -16.18
C GLN A 28 0.61 42.89 -14.75
N TRP A 29 1.05 41.63 -14.61
CA TRP A 29 1.37 41.03 -13.32
C TRP A 29 2.80 41.36 -12.91
N THR A 30 2.99 41.58 -11.61
CA THR A 30 4.31 41.61 -11.00
C THR A 30 4.97 40.23 -11.07
N GLU A 31 6.27 40.21 -10.83
CA GLU A 31 7.01 38.93 -10.75
C GLU A 31 6.47 38.07 -9.59
N GLU A 32 6.15 38.69 -8.46
CA GLU A 32 5.55 38.02 -7.30
C GLU A 32 4.19 37.37 -7.64
N GLU A 33 3.30 38.10 -8.32
CA GLU A 33 1.99 37.58 -8.75
C GLU A 33 2.12 36.44 -9.74
N SER A 34 3.12 36.52 -10.64
CA SER A 34 3.43 35.46 -11.60
C SER A 34 3.94 34.20 -10.90
N ALA A 35 4.88 34.33 -9.97
CA ALA A 35 5.39 33.21 -9.17
C ALA A 35 4.28 32.56 -8.33
N GLN A 36 3.42 33.36 -7.69
CA GLN A 36 2.29 32.85 -6.91
C GLN A 36 1.27 32.11 -7.77
N ALA A 37 0.96 32.62 -8.97
CA ALA A 37 0.06 31.95 -9.89
C ALA A 37 0.61 30.58 -10.31
N ILE A 38 1.90 30.49 -10.64
CA ILE A 38 2.56 29.22 -10.99
C ILE A 38 2.57 28.28 -9.79
N LEU A 39 2.95 28.75 -8.60
CA LEU A 39 2.98 27.93 -7.38
C LEU A 39 1.60 27.37 -7.04
N LYS A 40 0.55 28.19 -7.13
CA LYS A 40 -0.83 27.73 -6.89
C LYS A 40 -1.25 26.65 -7.90
N ASN A 41 -0.97 26.85 -9.18
CA ASN A 41 -1.28 25.84 -10.20
C ASN A 41 -0.46 24.56 -10.00
N PHE A 42 0.79 24.67 -9.56
CA PHE A 42 1.63 23.52 -9.22
C PHE A 42 1.08 22.75 -8.03
N LEU A 43 0.66 23.43 -6.96
CA LEU A 43 0.07 22.80 -5.78
C LEU A 43 -1.24 22.07 -6.12
N ASN A 44 -2.13 22.71 -6.88
CA ASN A 44 -3.37 22.08 -7.35
C ASN A 44 -3.09 20.87 -8.24
N TRP A 45 -2.18 21.01 -9.20
CA TRP A 45 -1.76 19.90 -10.06
C TRP A 45 -1.15 18.75 -9.26
N LYS A 46 -0.33 19.07 -8.26
CA LYS A 46 0.29 18.07 -7.37
C LYS A 46 -0.74 17.36 -6.50
N GLU A 47 -1.78 18.07 -6.05
CA GLU A 47 -2.90 17.47 -5.31
C GLU A 47 -3.72 16.54 -6.21
N GLU A 48 -4.03 16.97 -7.43
CA GLU A 48 -4.82 16.19 -8.38
C GLU A 48 -4.03 15.02 -8.97
N PHE A 49 -2.75 15.19 -9.29
CA PHE A 49 -1.94 14.29 -10.11
C PHE A 49 -0.61 13.87 -9.48
N GLY A 50 -0.38 14.14 -8.19
CA GLY A 50 0.76 13.59 -7.47
C GLY A 50 0.69 12.06 -7.53
N GLU A 51 1.39 11.46 -8.50
CA GLU A 51 1.27 10.06 -8.94
C GLU A 51 1.19 9.05 -7.81
N ASN A 52 1.93 9.32 -6.74
CA ASN A 52 1.94 8.50 -5.54
C ASN A 52 0.53 8.28 -4.98
N SER A 53 -0.33 9.30 -4.84
CA SER A 53 -1.64 9.10 -4.16
C SER A 53 -2.60 8.22 -4.97
N ARG A 54 -2.62 8.36 -6.31
CA ARG A 54 -3.50 7.57 -7.19
C ARG A 54 -3.00 6.14 -7.35
N GLU A 55 -1.69 5.95 -7.57
CA GLU A 55 -1.09 4.61 -7.64
C GLU A 55 -1.14 3.89 -6.29
N GLU A 56 -0.93 4.61 -5.18
CA GLU A 56 -1.10 4.09 -3.82
C GLU A 56 -2.53 3.63 -3.59
N SER A 57 -3.51 4.50 -3.88
CA SER A 57 -4.93 4.16 -3.72
C SER A 57 -5.36 3.00 -4.61
N ALA A 58 -4.87 2.96 -5.86
CA ALA A 58 -5.16 1.86 -6.79
C ALA A 58 -4.58 0.53 -6.31
N LEU A 59 -3.34 0.53 -5.80
CA LEU A 59 -2.71 -0.67 -5.26
C LEU A 59 -3.40 -1.16 -3.99
N ILE A 60 -3.68 -0.26 -3.04
CA ILE A 60 -4.39 -0.59 -1.79
C ILE A 60 -5.74 -1.20 -2.13
N ARG A 61 -6.50 -0.57 -3.02
CA ARG A 61 -7.78 -1.08 -3.48
C ARG A 61 -7.64 -2.45 -4.15
N ALA A 62 -6.67 -2.62 -5.05
CA ALA A 62 -6.45 -3.90 -5.73
C ALA A 62 -6.18 -5.04 -4.73
N VAL A 63 -5.35 -4.82 -3.71
CA VAL A 63 -5.08 -5.83 -2.67
C VAL A 63 -6.31 -6.11 -1.81
N THR A 64 -7.03 -5.08 -1.38
CA THR A 64 -8.23 -5.22 -0.54
C THR A 64 -9.37 -5.91 -1.29
N ASP A 65 -9.67 -5.48 -2.53
CA ASP A 65 -10.69 -6.09 -3.39
C ASP A 65 -10.36 -7.56 -3.67
N TRP A 66 -9.08 -7.87 -3.92
CA TRP A 66 -8.63 -9.23 -4.15
C TRP A 66 -8.83 -10.12 -2.90
N LEU A 67 -8.49 -9.62 -1.71
CA LEU A 67 -8.71 -10.35 -0.46
C LEU A 67 -10.19 -10.62 -0.20
N LEU A 68 -11.05 -9.61 -0.41
CA LEU A 68 -12.50 -9.74 -0.24
C LEU A 68 -13.09 -10.82 -1.16
N ILE A 69 -12.66 -10.86 -2.43
CA ILE A 69 -13.18 -11.83 -3.41
C ILE A 69 -12.63 -13.24 -3.16
N ASN A 70 -11.39 -13.35 -2.64
CA ASN A 70 -10.67 -14.62 -2.52
C ASN A 70 -10.53 -15.12 -1.08
N GLU A 71 -11.36 -14.64 -0.16
CA GLU A 71 -11.35 -15.03 1.26
C GLU A 71 -11.42 -16.57 1.44
N ALA A 72 -12.25 -17.24 0.63
CA ALA A 72 -12.41 -18.70 0.64
C ALA A 72 -11.17 -19.48 0.17
N ALA A 73 -10.15 -18.81 -0.40
CA ALA A 73 -8.89 -19.43 -0.83
C ALA A 73 -7.88 -19.58 0.32
N PHE A 74 -8.20 -19.12 1.53
CA PHE A 74 -7.30 -19.17 2.68
C PHE A 74 -7.61 -20.34 3.61
N ILE A 75 -6.56 -20.97 4.13
CA ILE A 75 -6.70 -21.92 5.24
C ILE A 75 -6.96 -21.10 6.50
N GLU A 76 -8.08 -21.32 7.17
CA GLU A 76 -8.38 -20.65 8.44
C GLU A 76 -7.56 -21.24 9.59
N TYR A 77 -7.03 -20.37 10.44
CA TYR A 77 -6.35 -20.73 11.67
C TYR A 77 -6.84 -19.85 12.84
N PRO A 78 -7.24 -20.43 13.98
CA PRO A 78 -7.44 -21.86 14.20
C PRO A 78 -8.53 -22.43 13.29
N ALA A 79 -8.37 -23.68 12.86
CA ALA A 79 -9.34 -24.32 11.98
C ALA A 79 -10.66 -24.58 12.74
N GLY A 80 -11.78 -24.14 12.17
CA GLY A 80 -13.10 -24.46 12.69
C GLY A 80 -13.42 -25.97 12.60
N PRO A 81 -14.43 -26.45 13.35
CA PRO A 81 -14.78 -27.88 13.40
C PRO A 81 -15.20 -28.47 12.05
N ASN A 82 -15.69 -27.64 11.14
CA ASN A 82 -16.10 -28.01 9.78
C ASN A 82 -15.18 -27.43 8.70
N ALA A 83 -13.98 -26.96 9.07
CA ALA A 83 -13.06 -26.32 8.13
C ALA A 83 -12.64 -27.31 7.03
N LYS A 84 -12.96 -26.95 5.79
CA LYS A 84 -12.51 -27.68 4.60
C LYS A 84 -11.27 -27.01 4.04
N THR A 85 -10.32 -27.81 3.55
CA THR A 85 -9.18 -27.26 2.84
C THR A 85 -9.65 -26.63 1.53
N PRO A 86 -9.28 -25.35 1.24
CA PRO A 86 -9.60 -24.72 -0.04
C PRO A 86 -9.06 -25.50 -1.24
N LEU A 87 -9.80 -25.48 -2.35
CA LEU A 87 -9.38 -26.08 -3.62
C LEU A 87 -8.14 -25.37 -4.21
N LYS A 88 -8.09 -24.05 -4.07
CA LYS A 88 -6.94 -23.22 -4.40
C LYS A 88 -6.50 -22.51 -3.14
N ILE A 89 -5.24 -22.66 -2.76
CA ILE A 89 -4.72 -22.13 -1.50
C ILE A 89 -3.88 -20.89 -1.77
N ALA A 90 -4.43 -19.74 -1.42
CA ALA A 90 -3.75 -18.45 -1.46
C ALA A 90 -2.75 -18.27 -0.30
N GLY A 91 -3.04 -18.91 0.82
CA GLY A 91 -2.35 -18.63 2.07
C GLY A 91 -3.07 -19.13 3.30
N VAL A 92 -2.84 -18.43 4.42
CA VAL A 92 -3.47 -18.69 5.73
C VAL A 92 -4.17 -17.43 6.21
N ARG A 93 -5.42 -17.54 6.64
CA ARG A 93 -6.13 -16.48 7.37
C ARG A 93 -6.07 -16.81 8.84
N VAL A 94 -5.47 -15.93 9.62
CA VAL A 94 -5.42 -16.04 11.07
C VAL A 94 -6.55 -15.21 11.64
N LEU A 95 -7.48 -15.86 12.33
CA LEU A 95 -8.61 -15.22 12.98
C LEU A 95 -8.15 -14.44 14.22
N ALA A 96 -8.86 -13.37 14.55
CA ALA A 96 -8.58 -12.60 15.74
C ALA A 96 -8.78 -13.44 17.02
N ASP A 97 -7.88 -13.25 17.98
CA ASP A 97 -7.94 -13.88 19.31
C ASP A 97 -7.62 -12.82 20.37
N LYS A 98 -8.67 -12.37 21.08
CA LYS A 98 -8.56 -11.37 22.15
C LYS A 98 -7.67 -11.83 23.30
N ALA A 99 -7.70 -13.11 23.65
CA ALA A 99 -6.90 -13.63 24.76
C ALA A 99 -5.41 -13.70 24.39
N ALA A 100 -5.10 -14.02 23.13
CA ALA A 100 -3.74 -14.03 22.61
C ALA A 100 -3.23 -12.66 22.14
N LYS A 101 -4.07 -11.62 22.17
CA LYS A 101 -3.80 -10.30 21.55
C LYS A 101 -3.38 -10.44 20.09
N GLU A 102 -4.01 -11.35 19.36
CA GLU A 102 -3.75 -11.55 17.93
C GLU A 102 -4.86 -10.88 17.13
N GLU A 103 -4.49 -9.93 16.28
CA GLU A 103 -5.39 -9.32 15.31
C GLU A 103 -5.58 -10.24 14.11
N GLU A 104 -6.75 -10.15 13.47
CA GLU A 104 -6.99 -10.85 12.21
C GLU A 104 -5.95 -10.43 11.17
N HIS A 105 -5.38 -11.40 10.45
CA HIS A 105 -4.43 -11.13 9.37
C HIS A 105 -4.32 -12.29 8.39
N TYR A 106 -3.77 -11.99 7.21
CA TYR A 106 -3.58 -12.91 6.12
C TYR A 106 -2.09 -13.13 5.87
N PHE A 107 -1.68 -14.39 5.80
CA PHE A 107 -0.39 -14.77 5.21
C PHE A 107 -0.62 -15.12 3.75
N ILE A 108 -0.18 -14.28 2.82
CA ILE A 108 -0.29 -14.51 1.37
C ILE A 108 1.02 -15.12 0.85
N TYR A 109 0.94 -16.24 0.13
CA TYR A 109 2.14 -16.86 -0.44
C TYR A 109 2.78 -15.96 -1.51
N PRO A 110 4.13 -15.94 -1.65
CA PRO A 110 4.82 -14.98 -2.50
C PRO A 110 4.37 -15.00 -3.96
N LYS A 111 4.12 -16.20 -4.52
CA LYS A 111 3.62 -16.33 -5.89
C LYS A 111 2.25 -15.67 -6.07
N ILE A 112 1.35 -15.88 -5.10
CA ILE A 112 0.01 -15.29 -5.12
C ILE A 112 0.11 -13.79 -4.92
N PHE A 113 0.93 -13.33 -3.98
CA PHE A 113 1.17 -11.91 -3.76
C PHE A 113 1.66 -11.23 -5.04
N ASP A 114 2.62 -11.84 -5.76
CA ASP A 114 3.12 -11.33 -7.03
C ASP A 114 2.03 -11.28 -8.12
N GLU A 115 1.05 -12.20 -8.10
CA GLU A 115 -0.14 -12.14 -8.96
C GLU A 115 -1.10 -11.01 -8.55
N VAL A 116 -1.28 -10.75 -7.24
CA VAL A 116 -2.16 -9.67 -6.74
C VAL A 116 -1.63 -8.29 -7.13
N ILE A 117 -0.32 -8.09 -7.05
CA ILE A 117 0.32 -6.81 -7.36
C ILE A 117 0.75 -6.68 -8.83
N ASP A 118 0.23 -7.54 -9.72
CA ASP A 118 0.56 -7.48 -11.13
C ASP A 118 0.26 -6.09 -11.71
N GLY A 119 1.17 -5.59 -12.55
CA GLY A 119 1.16 -4.21 -13.03
C GLY A 119 1.80 -3.17 -12.10
N PHE A 120 2.20 -3.53 -10.87
CA PHE A 120 2.93 -2.64 -9.95
C PHE A 120 4.38 -3.12 -9.71
N PRO A 121 5.38 -2.22 -9.71
CA PRO A 121 6.74 -2.60 -9.33
C PRO A 121 6.79 -3.12 -7.88
N LYS A 122 7.25 -4.36 -7.68
CA LYS A 122 7.24 -5.04 -6.37
C LYS A 122 7.82 -4.23 -5.22
N LYS A 123 8.96 -3.54 -5.43
CA LYS A 123 9.58 -2.70 -4.40
C LYS A 123 8.68 -1.52 -3.99
N MET A 124 8.02 -0.90 -4.96
CA MET A 124 7.06 0.18 -4.72
C MET A 124 5.84 -0.37 -3.97
N ALA A 125 5.30 -1.50 -4.42
CA ALA A 125 4.13 -2.09 -3.80
C ALA A 125 4.35 -2.46 -2.33
N LEU A 126 5.49 -3.08 -2.02
CA LEU A 126 5.87 -3.40 -0.63
C LEU A 126 6.00 -2.13 0.23
N GLY A 127 6.59 -1.07 -0.31
CA GLY A 127 6.72 0.21 0.40
C GLY A 127 5.37 0.86 0.68
N ILE A 128 4.51 0.95 -0.33
CA ILE A 128 3.16 1.54 -0.22
C ILE A 128 2.32 0.78 0.81
N LEU A 129 2.22 -0.55 0.67
CA LEU A 129 1.41 -1.36 1.56
C LEU A 129 1.93 -1.32 3.00
N PHE A 130 3.25 -1.22 3.19
CA PHE A 130 3.84 -1.06 4.52
C PHE A 130 3.51 0.31 5.13
N THR A 131 3.67 1.39 4.36
CA THR A 131 3.32 2.75 4.79
C THR A 131 1.82 2.88 5.11
N ALA A 132 0.96 2.20 4.35
CA ALA A 132 -0.48 2.15 4.59
C ALA A 132 -0.89 1.26 5.78
N GLY A 133 0.05 0.61 6.47
CA GLY A 133 -0.23 -0.28 7.60
C GLY A 133 -0.76 -1.67 7.23
N LEU A 134 -1.04 -1.91 5.95
CA LEU A 134 -1.54 -3.18 5.41
C LEU A 134 -0.49 -4.29 5.43
N LEU A 135 0.77 -3.99 5.08
CA LEU A 135 1.84 -4.97 5.11
C LEU A 135 2.65 -4.83 6.40
N LYS A 136 2.91 -5.93 7.10
CA LYS A 136 3.81 -5.93 8.26
C LYS A 136 5.23 -6.35 7.86
N LYS A 137 6.18 -6.05 8.74
CA LYS A 137 7.58 -6.48 8.61
C LYS A 137 7.96 -7.34 9.83
N PRO A 138 8.65 -8.49 9.66
CA PRO A 138 9.13 -9.29 10.77
C PRO A 138 10.19 -8.53 11.59
N ASN A 139 10.17 -8.71 12.92
CA ASN A 139 11.18 -8.14 13.81
C ASN A 139 12.61 -8.63 13.48
N LYS A 140 12.72 -9.89 13.03
CA LYS A 140 13.98 -10.50 12.61
C LYS A 140 13.80 -11.07 11.20
N PRO A 141 14.18 -10.31 10.16
CA PRO A 141 14.14 -10.80 8.79
C PRO A 141 15.01 -12.05 8.61
N GLU A 142 14.56 -13.00 7.81
CA GLU A 142 15.34 -14.19 7.47
C GLU A 142 16.40 -13.83 6.41
N GLN A 143 17.67 -14.15 6.67
CA GLN A 143 18.75 -13.89 5.71
C GLN A 143 18.50 -14.58 4.37
N GLY A 144 18.77 -13.87 3.27
CA GLY A 144 18.56 -14.37 1.91
C GLY A 144 17.11 -14.24 1.40
N TYR A 145 16.19 -13.68 2.20
CA TYR A 145 14.82 -13.40 1.80
C TYR A 145 14.52 -11.90 1.83
N ASN A 146 13.44 -11.52 1.15
CA ASN A 146 12.94 -10.16 1.20
C ASN A 146 12.56 -9.79 2.65
N GLU A 147 12.85 -8.55 3.06
CA GLU A 147 12.73 -8.11 4.45
C GLU A 147 11.30 -8.14 5.00
N PHE A 148 10.27 -8.19 4.14
CA PHE A 148 8.85 -8.26 4.51
C PHE A 148 8.29 -9.69 4.60
N ILE A 149 9.11 -10.71 4.30
CA ILE A 149 8.67 -12.11 4.34
C ILE A 149 8.68 -12.65 5.77
N PHE A 150 7.55 -13.24 6.16
CA PHE A 150 7.40 -13.99 7.40
C PHE A 150 7.56 -15.49 7.15
N LYS A 151 8.07 -16.18 8.17
CA LYS A 151 8.01 -17.64 8.26
C LYS A 151 6.74 -18.04 8.99
N ILE A 152 5.83 -18.72 8.30
CA ILE A 152 4.58 -19.21 8.88
C ILE A 152 4.90 -20.30 9.92
N PRO A 153 4.38 -20.20 11.15
CA PRO A 153 4.52 -21.24 12.17
C PRO A 153 3.96 -22.60 11.71
N LYS A 154 4.72 -23.69 11.93
CA LYS A 154 4.29 -25.06 11.58
C LYS A 154 2.94 -25.45 12.18
N LYS A 155 2.58 -24.90 13.35
CA LYS A 155 1.30 -25.16 14.01
C LYS A 155 0.08 -24.77 13.17
N MET A 156 0.24 -23.83 12.22
CA MET A 156 -0.88 -23.32 11.42
C MET A 156 -1.22 -24.22 10.23
N ILE A 157 -0.21 -24.77 9.55
CA ILE A 157 -0.38 -25.49 8.27
C ILE A 157 0.38 -26.83 8.21
N GLY A 158 0.93 -27.31 9.32
CA GLY A 158 1.72 -28.55 9.42
C GLY A 158 3.12 -28.48 8.79
N LYS A 159 3.42 -27.45 8.00
CA LYS A 159 4.70 -27.24 7.32
C LYS A 159 5.23 -25.82 7.53
N THR A 160 6.53 -25.62 7.31
CA THR A 160 7.09 -24.26 7.22
C THR A 160 6.88 -23.73 5.82
N ALA A 161 6.23 -22.58 5.72
CA ALA A 161 6.12 -21.82 4.49
C ALA A 161 6.52 -20.36 4.74
N ARG A 162 6.77 -19.62 3.66
CA ARG A 162 7.11 -18.19 3.70
C ARG A 162 6.00 -17.41 3.03
N ALA A 163 5.64 -16.25 3.58
CA ALA A 163 4.51 -15.45 3.13
C ALA A 163 4.64 -13.99 3.52
N TYR A 164 3.89 -13.13 2.86
CA TYR A 164 3.68 -11.73 3.27
C TYR A 164 2.53 -11.67 4.28
N LYS A 165 2.71 -10.95 5.40
CA LYS A 165 1.65 -10.73 6.41
C LYS A 165 0.88 -9.45 6.05
N ILE A 166 -0.37 -9.60 5.63
CA ILE A 166 -1.28 -8.53 5.29
C ILE A 166 -2.37 -8.39 6.36
N MET A 167 -2.56 -7.19 6.88
CA MET A 167 -3.67 -6.85 7.76
C MET A 167 -4.90 -6.53 6.91
N PRO A 168 -6.11 -6.98 7.29
CA PRO A 168 -7.33 -6.49 6.67
C PRO A 168 -7.46 -4.97 6.88
N PHE A 169 -8.10 -4.30 5.93
CA PHE A 169 -8.47 -2.91 6.12
C PHE A 169 -9.58 -2.86 7.19
N SER A 170 -9.31 -2.21 8.32
CA SER A 170 -10.33 -1.97 9.34
C SER A 170 -11.02 -0.65 9.01
N ASP A 171 -12.30 -0.72 8.62
CA ASP A 171 -13.18 0.46 8.58
C ASP A 171 -13.64 0.88 9.99
N GLU A 172 -13.30 0.09 11.02
CA GLU A 172 -13.64 0.45 12.40
C GLU A 172 -12.66 1.52 12.89
N PRO A 173 -13.15 2.68 13.38
CA PRO A 173 -12.29 3.67 14.01
C PRO A 173 -11.54 2.99 15.15
N GLU A 174 -10.21 3.15 15.19
CA GLU A 174 -9.40 2.76 16.34
C GLU A 174 -10.08 3.34 17.58
N THR A 175 -10.75 2.49 18.35
CA THR A 175 -11.30 2.90 19.63
C THR A 175 -10.08 3.01 20.52
N GLU A 176 -9.59 4.23 20.68
CA GLU A 176 -8.64 4.57 21.73
C GLU A 176 -9.24 4.05 23.04
N GLU A 177 -8.69 2.95 23.54
CA GLU A 177 -9.04 2.43 24.87
C GLU A 177 -8.69 3.53 25.87
N GLU A 178 -9.73 4.21 26.38
CA GLU A 178 -9.62 5.08 27.55
C GLU A 178 -8.97 4.27 28.67
N ALA A 179 -7.77 4.68 29.06
CA ALA A 179 -7.10 4.18 30.24
C ALA A 179 -7.88 4.68 31.47
N GLU A 180 -8.59 3.78 32.14
CA GLU A 180 -9.14 3.97 33.48
C GLU A 180 -8.09 3.63 34.56
#